data_AF-A0AAD4C000-F1
#
_entry.id   AF-A0AAD4C000-F1
#
_cell.length_a   1.000
_cell.length_b   1.000
_cell.length_c   1.000
_cell.angle_alpha   90.00
_cell.angle_beta   90.00
_cell.angle_gamma   90.00
#
_symmetry.space_group_name_H-M   'P 1'
#
loop_
_entity.id
_entity.type
_entity.pdbx_description
1 polymer ?
#
loop_
_entity_poly.entity_id
_entity_poly.type
_entity_poly.pdbx_seq_one_letter_code
_entity_poly.pdbx_strand_id
1 'polypeptide(L)'
;MTPSSSSEPRPYFVLVTGFGPFSRYAVNPSWLAVQPLHNAIIHVEVPADSVTHDDPQNPPSPILLSDQTTTLREIRITTINVPVTYEDVLSIAPGLHARPPILPPVEAAFPPPPNGYDLVLHVGVAGRGPLRIERVSHKFGYNMKDANGCHAPVVRVAREEVIRGPSEPSPEERMERARLGYTIEGPIDGAEPPKRGFGKGYESFPEEIYTDVDVEKLVNHLKTSGVEEVYSSLDAGHYLCDFIYYCSLAESRRSVAKTDKPTTKVLFIHCPPVDQPLTTEEVTEAVKKSIIWLCTSPTS
;
A
#
# COMPACT_ATOMS: atom_id res chain seq x y z
N MET A 1 44.59 1.37 -18.37
CA MET A 1 43.60 2.20 -17.67
C MET A 1 42.24 1.56 -17.89
N THR A 2 41.85 0.67 -16.99
CA THR A 2 40.48 0.15 -16.91
C THR A 2 39.57 1.27 -16.41
N PRO A 3 38.39 1.50 -17.01
CA PRO A 3 37.46 2.48 -16.46
C PRO A 3 36.98 1.96 -15.11
N SER A 4 37.21 2.75 -14.07
CA SER A 4 36.59 2.61 -12.76
C SER A 4 35.08 2.52 -12.96
N SER A 5 34.49 1.33 -12.82
CA SER A 5 33.05 1.20 -12.69
C SER A 5 32.68 1.70 -11.30
N SER A 6 32.52 3.01 -11.15
CA SER A 6 31.74 3.56 -10.05
C SER A 6 30.30 3.14 -10.33
N SER A 7 29.93 1.95 -9.87
CA SER A 7 28.57 1.44 -9.98
C SER A 7 27.70 2.30 -9.06
N GLU A 8 27.07 3.32 -9.64
CA GLU A 8 26.04 4.07 -8.94
C GLU A 8 25.00 3.09 -8.36
N PRO A 9 24.53 3.32 -7.13
CA PRO A 9 23.58 2.43 -6.50
C PRO A 9 22.30 2.36 -7.34
N ARG A 10 21.74 1.14 -7.49
CA ARG A 10 20.50 0.99 -8.25
C ARG A 10 19.40 1.89 -7.65
N PRO A 11 18.58 2.55 -8.49
CA PRO A 11 17.45 3.32 -7.99
C PRO A 11 16.51 2.46 -7.12
N TYR A 12 15.88 3.12 -6.14
CA TYR A 12 14.78 2.58 -5.36
C TYR A 12 13.47 2.93 -6.07
N PHE A 13 12.79 1.93 -6.59
CA PHE A 13 11.58 2.12 -7.40
C PHE A 13 10.33 2.09 -6.53
N VAL A 14 9.56 3.16 -6.59
CA VAL A 14 8.36 3.34 -5.77
C VAL A 14 7.14 3.53 -6.65
N LEU A 15 6.11 2.76 -6.38
CA LEU A 15 4.78 2.97 -6.91
C LEU A 15 3.88 3.55 -5.82
N VAL A 16 3.20 4.66 -6.11
CA VAL A 16 2.20 5.25 -5.20
C VAL A 16 0.83 5.27 -5.87
N THR A 17 -0.22 4.81 -5.20
CA THR A 17 -1.58 4.93 -5.74
C THR A 17 -2.43 5.89 -4.92
N GLY A 18 -3.29 6.64 -5.59
CA GLY A 18 -4.41 7.35 -4.97
C GLY A 18 -5.71 6.95 -5.68
N PHE A 19 -6.85 7.19 -5.05
CA PHE A 19 -8.14 6.79 -5.63
C PHE A 19 -8.75 7.84 -6.56
N GLY A 20 -9.53 7.40 -7.54
CA GLY A 20 -10.32 8.25 -8.40
C GLY A 20 -11.50 8.92 -7.67
N PRO A 21 -12.30 9.74 -8.39
CA PRO A 21 -13.50 10.37 -7.88
C PRO A 21 -14.48 9.36 -7.27
N PHE A 22 -15.08 9.69 -6.12
CA PHE A 22 -16.07 8.84 -5.47
C PHE A 22 -16.87 9.59 -4.40
N SER A 23 -18.13 9.21 -4.23
CA SER A 23 -19.05 9.82 -3.26
C SER A 23 -19.10 11.34 -3.48
N ARG A 24 -18.84 12.14 -2.43
CA ARG A 24 -18.81 13.61 -2.50
C ARG A 24 -17.55 14.19 -3.14
N TYR A 25 -16.53 13.38 -3.43
CA TYR A 25 -15.25 13.88 -3.91
C TYR A 25 -15.19 13.86 -5.44
N ALA A 26 -15.37 15.02 -6.05
CA ALA A 26 -15.13 15.22 -7.48
C ALA A 26 -13.66 14.97 -7.84
N VAL A 27 -12.74 15.32 -6.94
CA VAL A 27 -11.36 14.87 -6.94
C VAL A 27 -11.05 14.30 -5.56
N ASN A 28 -10.49 13.10 -5.52
CA ASN A 28 -10.23 12.40 -4.27
C ASN A 28 -9.04 13.02 -3.52
N PRO A 29 -9.15 13.29 -2.20
CA PRO A 29 -8.03 13.79 -1.40
C PRO A 29 -6.77 12.92 -1.48
N SER A 30 -6.92 11.60 -1.56
CA SER A 30 -5.79 10.70 -1.73
C SER A 30 -5.06 10.91 -3.06
N TRP A 31 -5.79 11.16 -4.14
CA TRP A 31 -5.19 11.46 -5.45
C TRP A 31 -4.55 12.83 -5.48
N LEU A 32 -5.20 13.86 -4.92
CA LEU A 32 -4.63 15.20 -4.81
C LEU A 32 -3.25 15.18 -4.11
N ALA A 33 -3.09 14.38 -3.07
CA ALA A 33 -1.84 14.29 -2.33
C ALA A 33 -0.72 13.55 -3.08
N VAL A 34 -1.05 12.55 -3.92
CA VAL A 34 -0.01 11.72 -4.55
C VAL A 34 0.26 12.11 -6.00
N GLN A 35 -0.68 12.74 -6.70
CA GLN A 35 -0.51 13.15 -8.10
C GLN A 35 0.76 13.99 -8.33
N PRO A 36 1.12 14.98 -7.47
CA PRO A 36 2.33 15.78 -7.66
C PRO A 36 3.64 14.99 -7.55
N LEU A 37 3.61 13.76 -7.02
CA LEU A 37 4.78 12.89 -6.91
C LEU A 37 5.05 12.11 -8.20
N HIS A 38 4.17 12.19 -9.20
CA HIS A 38 4.35 11.47 -10.47
C HIS A 38 5.65 11.91 -11.15
N ASN A 39 6.47 10.93 -11.55
CA ASN A 39 7.77 11.15 -12.20
C ASN A 39 8.80 11.88 -11.32
N ALA A 40 8.57 11.98 -10.00
CA ALA A 40 9.53 12.58 -9.09
C ALA A 40 10.77 11.70 -8.89
N ILE A 41 11.93 12.36 -8.78
CA ILE A 41 13.20 11.76 -8.36
C ILE A 41 13.61 12.43 -7.05
N ILE A 42 13.81 11.64 -6.00
CA ILE A 42 14.33 12.10 -4.71
C ILE A 42 15.71 11.50 -4.52
N HIS A 43 16.69 12.29 -4.10
CA HIS A 43 18.03 11.82 -3.79
C HIS A 43 18.19 11.71 -2.28
N VAL A 44 18.69 10.57 -1.80
CA VAL A 44 18.89 10.30 -0.38
C VAL A 44 20.27 9.71 -0.12
N GLU A 45 20.90 10.11 0.98
CA GLU A 45 22.13 9.49 1.44
C GLU A 45 21.82 8.15 2.12
N VAL A 46 22.52 7.10 1.71
CA VAL A 46 22.42 5.76 2.31
C VAL A 46 23.83 5.27 2.68
N PRO A 47 23.97 4.41 3.72
CA PRO A 47 25.26 3.81 4.02
C PRO A 47 25.77 2.98 2.84
N ALA A 48 27.05 3.12 2.47
CA ALA A 48 27.62 2.45 1.29
C ALA A 48 27.46 0.91 1.31
N ASP A 49 27.51 0.31 2.51
CA ASP A 49 27.34 -1.15 2.70
C ASP A 49 25.89 -1.63 2.48
N SER A 50 24.92 -0.72 2.38
CA SER A 50 23.49 -1.04 2.18
C SER A 50 23.14 -1.27 0.71
N VAL A 51 24.09 -1.07 -0.21
CA VAL A 51 23.90 -1.29 -1.64
C VAL A 51 24.10 -2.78 -1.93
N THR A 52 23.02 -3.56 -1.88
CA THR A 52 23.06 -4.93 -2.37
C THR A 52 23.32 -4.92 -3.87
N HIS A 53 24.54 -5.26 -4.27
CA HIS A 53 24.83 -5.67 -5.63
C HIS A 53 24.20 -7.06 -5.83
N ASP A 54 23.17 -7.18 -6.65
CA ASP A 54 22.61 -8.47 -7.11
C ASP A 54 23.59 -9.18 -8.08
N ASP A 55 24.89 -9.21 -7.77
CA ASP A 55 25.90 -9.93 -8.54
C ASP A 55 26.22 -11.28 -7.87
N PRO A 56 25.72 -12.41 -8.40
CA PRO A 56 25.94 -13.73 -7.84
C PRO A 56 27.41 -14.23 -7.88
N GLN A 57 28.35 -13.44 -8.42
CA GLN A 57 29.75 -13.87 -8.59
C GLN A 57 30.77 -13.30 -7.57
N ASN A 58 30.39 -12.38 -6.67
CA ASN A 58 31.34 -11.79 -5.71
C ASN A 58 30.81 -11.83 -4.26
N PRO A 59 31.34 -12.70 -3.38
CA PRO A 59 31.02 -12.64 -1.95
C PRO A 59 31.65 -11.40 -1.28
N PRO A 60 31.01 -10.83 -0.24
CA PRO A 60 31.56 -9.67 0.48
C PRO A 60 32.86 -10.03 1.21
N SER A 61 33.86 -9.15 1.09
CA SER A 61 35.17 -9.28 1.75
C SER A 61 35.12 -8.84 3.23
N PRO A 62 36.08 -9.26 4.08
CA PRO A 62 36.05 -8.96 5.52
C PRO A 62 36.21 -7.46 5.81
N ILE A 63 35.39 -6.97 6.74
CA ILE A 63 35.23 -5.57 7.10
C ILE A 63 36.46 -5.04 7.85
N LEU A 64 37.10 -3.99 7.32
CA LEU A 64 37.98 -3.09 8.07
C LEU A 64 37.13 -1.92 8.59
N LEU A 65 37.22 -1.65 9.90
CA LEU A 65 36.63 -0.48 10.55
C LEU A 65 37.28 0.80 10.01
N SER A 66 36.68 1.45 9.02
CA SER A 66 37.07 2.79 8.58
C SER A 66 35.87 3.52 7.98
N ASP A 67 35.61 4.74 8.47
CA ASP A 67 34.66 5.77 8.02
C ASP A 67 33.34 5.29 7.39
N GLN A 68 32.21 5.62 8.01
CA GLN A 68 30.88 5.43 7.40
C GLN A 68 30.77 6.26 6.12
N THR A 69 31.19 5.68 5.00
CA THR A 69 31.00 6.27 3.68
C THR A 69 29.52 6.19 3.34
N THR A 70 28.94 7.33 2.97
CA THR A 70 27.58 7.40 2.43
C THR A 70 27.64 7.46 0.91
N THR A 71 26.61 6.95 0.26
CA THR A 71 26.41 7.06 -1.19
C THR A 71 25.03 7.63 -1.47
N LEU A 72 24.88 8.32 -2.60
CA LEU A 72 23.62 8.94 -2.99
C LEU A 72 22.78 7.96 -3.79
N ARG A 73 21.57 7.65 -3.31
CA ARG A 73 20.62 6.77 -4.00
C ARG A 73 19.45 7.57 -4.54
N GLU A 74 19.07 7.29 -5.78
CA GLU A 74 17.83 7.81 -6.37
C GLU A 74 16.61 7.01 -5.90
N ILE A 75 15.53 7.71 -5.58
CA ILE A 75 14.18 7.18 -5.42
C ILE A 75 13.37 7.66 -6.61
N ARG A 76 12.82 6.75 -7.42
CA ARG A 76 12.00 7.08 -8.58
C ARG A 76 10.54 6.74 -8.31
N ILE A 77 9.67 7.74 -8.38
CA ILE A 77 8.27 7.60 -8.01
C ILE A 77 7.39 7.59 -9.26
N THR A 78 6.61 6.53 -9.42
CA THR A 78 5.47 6.46 -10.35
C THR A 78 4.19 6.55 -9.54
N THR A 79 3.19 7.29 -10.04
CA THR A 79 1.87 7.33 -9.40
C THR A 79 0.75 6.91 -10.33
N ILE A 80 -0.28 6.27 -9.77
CA ILE A 80 -1.43 5.74 -10.51
C ILE A 80 -2.73 6.13 -9.81
N ASN A 81 -3.70 6.58 -10.60
CA ASN A 81 -5.07 6.82 -10.13
C ASN A 81 -5.88 5.53 -10.27
N VAL A 82 -6.43 5.02 -9.16
CA VAL A 82 -7.18 3.77 -9.12
C VAL A 82 -8.67 4.05 -8.97
N PRO A 83 -9.55 3.56 -9.87
CA PRO A 83 -10.99 3.69 -9.69
C PRO A 83 -11.48 3.04 -8.39
N VAL A 84 -12.56 3.58 -7.81
CA VAL A 84 -13.15 3.06 -6.57
C VAL A 84 -14.16 1.95 -6.89
N THR A 85 -13.71 0.91 -7.58
CA THR A 85 -14.53 -0.27 -7.94
C THR A 85 -13.80 -1.57 -7.62
N TYR A 86 -14.55 -2.60 -7.22
CA TYR A 86 -13.95 -3.90 -6.90
C TYR A 86 -13.35 -4.58 -8.14
N GLU A 87 -13.99 -4.40 -9.30
CA GLU A 87 -13.52 -4.93 -10.59
C GLU A 87 -12.18 -4.33 -10.99
N ASP A 88 -12.05 -3.00 -10.92
CA ASP A 88 -10.82 -2.31 -11.26
C ASP A 88 -9.68 -2.75 -10.33
N VAL A 89 -9.91 -2.84 -9.02
CA VAL A 89 -8.87 -3.32 -8.08
C VAL A 89 -8.42 -4.75 -8.39
N LEU A 90 -9.35 -5.67 -8.69
CA LEU A 90 -9.01 -7.05 -9.05
C LEU A 90 -8.22 -7.14 -10.36
N SER A 91 -8.46 -6.22 -11.30
CA SER A 91 -7.74 -6.18 -12.58
C SER A 91 -6.36 -5.52 -12.47
N ILE A 92 -6.23 -4.48 -11.64
CA ILE A 92 -5.03 -3.63 -11.56
C ILE A 92 -4.00 -4.21 -10.60
N ALA A 93 -4.39 -4.57 -9.37
CA ALA A 93 -3.46 -4.86 -8.30
C ALA A 93 -2.47 -6.02 -8.62
N PRO A 94 -2.89 -7.15 -9.24
CA PRO A 94 -1.93 -8.18 -9.67
C PRO A 94 -0.88 -7.67 -10.67
N GLY A 95 -1.28 -6.79 -11.59
CA GLY A 95 -0.38 -6.18 -12.56
C GLY A 95 0.68 -5.29 -11.90
N LEU A 96 0.33 -4.57 -10.83
CA LEU A 96 1.27 -3.71 -10.09
C LEU A 96 2.44 -4.50 -9.47
N HIS A 97 2.21 -5.78 -9.14
CA HIS A 97 3.19 -6.68 -8.50
C HIS A 97 3.85 -7.67 -9.46
N ALA A 98 3.47 -7.63 -10.74
CA ALA A 98 4.13 -8.42 -11.77
C ALA A 98 5.61 -8.01 -11.93
N ARG A 99 6.43 -8.91 -12.50
CA ARG A 99 7.85 -8.67 -12.77
C ARG A 99 8.12 -8.99 -14.25
N PRO A 100 8.13 -7.99 -15.15
CA PRO A 100 7.93 -6.56 -14.91
C PRO A 100 6.47 -6.17 -14.58
N PRO A 101 6.22 -5.03 -13.91
CA PRO A 101 4.88 -4.53 -13.62
C PRO A 101 4.08 -4.21 -14.89
N ILE A 102 2.78 -4.49 -14.84
CA ILE A 102 1.80 -4.16 -15.88
C ILE A 102 0.91 -3.05 -15.30
N LEU A 103 1.17 -1.82 -15.73
CA LEU A 103 0.46 -0.65 -15.23
C LEU A 103 -0.75 -0.33 -16.13
N PRO A 104 -1.84 0.21 -15.56
CA PRO A 104 -2.84 0.95 -16.33
C PRO A 104 -2.18 2.06 -17.18
N PRO A 105 -2.84 2.53 -18.25
CA PRO A 105 -2.30 3.59 -19.10
C PRO A 105 -1.89 4.83 -18.28
N VAL A 106 -0.60 5.12 -18.24
CA VAL A 106 -0.01 6.28 -17.57
C VAL A 106 1.25 6.72 -18.32
N GLU A 107 1.40 8.03 -18.53
CA GLU A 107 2.59 8.60 -19.15
C GLU A 107 3.73 8.71 -18.13
N ALA A 108 4.42 7.60 -17.90
CA ALA A 108 5.55 7.54 -16.98
C ALA A 108 6.85 7.98 -17.68
N ALA A 109 7.64 8.82 -16.99
CA ALA A 109 8.96 9.25 -17.44
C ALA A 109 10.01 8.12 -17.40
N PHE A 110 9.72 7.05 -16.65
CA PHE A 110 10.59 5.90 -16.48
C PHE A 110 9.85 4.62 -16.88
N PRO A 111 10.53 3.65 -17.51
CA PRO A 111 9.92 2.34 -17.77
C PRO A 111 9.65 1.61 -16.44
N PRO A 112 8.62 0.73 -16.38
CA PRO A 112 8.42 -0.14 -15.22
C PRO A 112 9.69 -0.94 -14.90
N PRO A 113 10.07 -1.05 -13.61
CA PRO A 113 11.28 -1.75 -13.22
C PRO A 113 11.18 -3.24 -13.60
N PRO A 114 12.21 -3.83 -14.25
CA PRO A 114 12.14 -5.21 -14.75
C PRO A 114 11.87 -6.24 -13.64
N ASN A 115 12.43 -5.98 -12.46
CA ASN A 115 12.30 -6.83 -11.30
C ASN A 115 11.14 -6.41 -10.38
N GLY A 116 10.24 -5.52 -10.79
CA GLY A 116 9.16 -5.01 -9.93
C GLY A 116 9.58 -3.84 -9.03
N TYR A 117 8.61 -3.24 -8.36
CA TYR A 117 8.85 -2.13 -7.42
C TYR A 117 9.45 -2.61 -6.10
N ASP A 118 10.27 -1.76 -5.48
CA ASP A 118 10.76 -2.00 -4.12
C ASP A 118 9.70 -1.67 -3.08
N LEU A 119 8.85 -0.68 -3.38
CA LEU A 119 7.74 -0.22 -2.53
C LEU A 119 6.49 0.03 -3.38
N VAL A 120 5.36 -0.52 -2.93
CA VAL A 120 4.02 -0.10 -3.37
C VAL A 120 3.32 0.54 -2.17
N LEU A 121 3.02 1.84 -2.27
CA LEU A 121 2.35 2.61 -1.24
C LEU A 121 0.97 3.05 -1.73
N HIS A 122 -0.08 2.62 -1.06
CA HIS A 122 -1.44 3.02 -1.36
C HIS A 122 -1.88 4.15 -0.42
N VAL A 123 -2.56 5.16 -0.96
CA VAL A 123 -3.17 6.24 -0.19
C VAL A 123 -4.67 6.24 -0.42
N GLY A 124 -5.45 6.26 0.66
CA GLY A 124 -6.91 6.35 0.63
C GLY A 124 -7.43 7.47 1.50
N VAL A 125 -8.57 8.04 1.16
CA VAL A 125 -9.24 9.04 2.02
C VAL A 125 -10.09 8.34 3.08
N ALA A 126 -9.93 8.70 4.35
CA ALA A 126 -10.78 8.29 5.46
C ALA A 126 -11.66 9.45 5.97
N GLY A 127 -12.33 9.25 7.11
CA GLY A 127 -12.99 10.32 7.84
C GLY A 127 -12.01 11.39 8.36
N ARG A 128 -12.55 12.51 8.84
CA ARG A 128 -11.77 13.57 9.50
C ARG A 128 -10.89 13.00 10.61
N GLY A 129 -9.63 13.46 10.69
CA GLY A 129 -8.70 13.06 11.73
C GLY A 129 -7.25 12.95 11.25
N PRO A 130 -6.35 12.46 12.10
CA PRO A 130 -4.94 12.28 11.76
C PRO A 130 -4.73 11.25 10.65
N LEU A 131 -3.53 11.26 10.05
CA LEU A 131 -3.06 10.20 9.16
C LEU A 131 -3.06 8.85 9.88
N ARG A 132 -3.43 7.80 9.17
CA ARG A 132 -3.44 6.43 9.69
C ARG A 132 -2.50 5.58 8.86
N ILE A 133 -1.52 4.95 9.51
CA ILE A 133 -0.61 4.01 8.85
C ILE A 133 -1.13 2.60 9.13
N GLU A 134 -1.65 1.94 8.11
CA GLU A 134 -2.38 0.67 8.27
C GLU A 134 -1.42 -0.50 8.42
N ARG A 135 -1.62 -1.30 9.47
CA ARG A 135 -0.75 -2.45 9.79
C ARG A 135 -1.24 -3.76 9.21
N VAL A 136 -2.55 -3.88 8.98
CA VAL A 136 -3.21 -5.13 8.61
C VAL A 136 -4.31 -4.87 7.59
N SER A 137 -4.58 -5.89 6.78
CA SER A 137 -5.67 -5.92 5.81
C SER A 137 -6.45 -7.22 5.94
N HIS A 138 -7.71 -7.23 5.49
CA HIS A 138 -8.63 -8.35 5.72
C HIS A 138 -9.05 -9.03 4.43
N LYS A 139 -9.27 -10.34 4.44
CA LYS A 139 -9.66 -11.10 3.24
C LYS A 139 -11.13 -10.96 2.90
N PHE A 140 -11.95 -10.63 3.90
CA PHE A 140 -13.40 -10.65 3.85
C PHE A 140 -14.00 -9.44 4.57
N GLY A 141 -15.31 -9.25 4.47
CA GLY A 141 -16.05 -8.18 5.15
C GLY A 141 -16.54 -7.07 4.22
N TYR A 142 -16.26 -7.19 2.92
CA TYR A 142 -16.55 -6.18 1.89
C TYR A 142 -18.03 -6.17 1.48
N ASN A 143 -18.87 -5.66 2.38
CA ASN A 143 -20.33 -5.64 2.23
C ASN A 143 -20.87 -4.33 1.64
N MET A 144 -20.03 -3.31 1.51
CA MET A 144 -20.43 -2.01 0.95
C MET A 144 -20.43 -2.05 -0.58
N LYS A 145 -21.31 -1.25 -1.19
CA LYS A 145 -21.35 -1.05 -2.64
C LYS A 145 -20.25 -0.07 -3.05
N ASP A 146 -19.62 -0.35 -4.18
CA ASP A 146 -18.57 0.49 -4.76
C ASP A 146 -19.13 1.71 -5.53
N ALA A 147 -18.27 2.45 -6.24
CA ALA A 147 -18.67 3.62 -7.03
C ALA A 147 -19.71 3.32 -8.12
N ASN A 148 -19.78 2.07 -8.60
CA ASN A 148 -20.73 1.62 -9.61
C ASN A 148 -21.96 0.95 -8.99
N GLY A 149 -22.08 0.94 -7.66
CA GLY A 149 -23.15 0.24 -6.95
C GLY A 149 -22.94 -1.27 -6.86
N CYS A 150 -21.76 -1.77 -7.21
CA CYS A 150 -21.43 -3.19 -7.23
C CYS A 150 -20.86 -3.65 -5.88
N HIS A 151 -21.13 -4.90 -5.50
CA HIS A 151 -20.53 -5.50 -4.31
C HIS A 151 -19.27 -6.28 -4.67
N ALA A 152 -18.40 -6.48 -3.69
CA ALA A 152 -17.28 -7.41 -3.82
C ALA A 152 -17.77 -8.84 -4.16
N PRO A 153 -16.92 -9.66 -4.80
CA PRO A 153 -17.23 -11.04 -5.14
C PRO A 153 -17.71 -11.86 -3.94
N VAL A 154 -18.70 -12.72 -4.16
CA VAL A 154 -19.15 -13.69 -3.16
C VAL A 154 -18.14 -14.83 -3.07
N VAL A 155 -17.77 -15.18 -1.85
CA VAL A 155 -16.86 -16.29 -1.56
C VAL A 155 -17.68 -17.49 -1.12
N ARG A 156 -17.54 -18.60 -1.83
CA ARG A 156 -18.20 -19.86 -1.45
C ARG A 156 -17.49 -20.45 -0.25
N VAL A 157 -18.15 -20.38 0.91
CA VAL A 157 -17.69 -21.03 2.14
C VAL A 157 -18.23 -22.45 2.22
N ALA A 158 -17.42 -23.41 2.68
CA ALA A 158 -17.93 -24.73 3.03
C ALA A 158 -18.93 -24.60 4.18
N ARG A 159 -19.97 -25.43 4.17
CA ARG A 159 -21.17 -25.33 5.03
C ARG A 159 -20.87 -25.32 6.55
N GLU A 160 -19.67 -25.75 6.95
CA GLU A 160 -19.19 -25.82 8.34
C GLU A 160 -18.67 -24.49 8.89
N GLU A 161 -18.23 -23.54 8.05
CA GLU A 161 -17.79 -22.20 8.50
C GLU A 161 -18.96 -21.24 8.79
N VAL A 162 -20.17 -21.58 8.34
CA VAL A 162 -21.42 -20.80 8.52
C VAL A 162 -21.87 -20.76 9.99
N ILE A 163 -21.24 -21.55 10.88
CA ILE A 163 -21.60 -21.61 12.31
C ILE A 163 -21.12 -20.37 13.08
N ARG A 164 -20.11 -19.64 12.58
CA ARG A 164 -19.72 -18.35 13.16
C ARG A 164 -20.68 -17.28 12.63
N GLY A 165 -21.66 -16.90 13.45
CA GLY A 165 -22.60 -15.82 13.13
C GLY A 165 -21.87 -14.52 12.77
N PRO A 166 -22.58 -13.54 12.16
CA PRO A 166 -21.97 -12.32 11.66
C PRO A 166 -21.24 -11.58 12.77
N SER A 167 -19.97 -11.28 12.55
CA SER A 167 -19.19 -10.39 13.43
C SER A 167 -19.80 -8.99 13.40
N GLU A 168 -19.94 -8.36 14.57
CA GLU A 168 -20.34 -6.96 14.62
C GLU A 168 -19.36 -6.09 13.83
N PRO A 169 -19.83 -5.10 13.05
CA PRO A 169 -18.96 -4.17 12.33
C PRO A 169 -18.02 -3.45 13.29
N SER A 170 -16.75 -3.29 12.91
CA SER A 170 -15.75 -2.55 13.68
C SER A 170 -16.10 -1.05 13.77
N PRO A 171 -15.51 -0.29 14.72
CA PRO A 171 -15.69 1.16 14.77
C PRO A 171 -15.30 1.86 13.46
N GLU A 172 -14.20 1.46 12.83
CA GLU A 172 -13.71 2.01 11.56
C GLU A 172 -14.66 1.71 10.41
N GLU A 173 -15.18 0.49 10.34
CA GLU A 173 -16.21 0.11 9.36
C GLU A 173 -17.50 0.90 9.59
N ARG A 174 -17.94 1.09 10.85
CA ARG A 174 -19.12 1.91 11.18
C ARG A 174 -18.90 3.36 10.74
N MET A 175 -17.72 3.92 10.98
CA MET A 175 -17.36 5.27 10.54
C MET A 175 -17.38 5.39 9.02
N GLU A 176 -16.84 4.41 8.30
CA GLU A 176 -16.82 4.42 6.83
C GLU A 176 -18.24 4.28 6.25
N ARG A 177 -19.05 3.36 6.77
CA ARG A 177 -20.47 3.21 6.40
C ARG A 177 -21.24 4.52 6.61
N ALA A 178 -21.06 5.16 7.77
CA ALA A 178 -21.68 6.46 8.06
C ALA A 178 -21.21 7.55 7.10
N ARG A 179 -19.91 7.58 6.77
CA ARG A 179 -19.32 8.54 5.81
C ARG A 179 -19.90 8.39 4.41
N LEU A 180 -20.21 7.15 3.99
CA LEU A 180 -20.78 6.82 2.69
C LEU A 180 -22.31 6.92 2.64
N GLY A 181 -22.98 7.17 3.78
CA GLY A 181 -24.43 7.12 3.86
C GLY A 181 -25.00 5.71 3.65
N TYR A 182 -24.20 4.68 3.94
CA TYR A 182 -24.59 3.29 3.77
C TYR A 182 -25.51 2.85 4.92
N THR A 183 -26.78 2.63 4.60
CA THR A 183 -27.74 1.95 5.49
C THR A 183 -27.66 0.44 5.29
N ILE A 184 -27.63 -0.31 6.38
CA ILE A 184 -27.69 -1.78 6.34
C ILE A 184 -29.02 -2.18 5.68
N GLU A 185 -28.97 -2.68 4.44
CA GLU A 185 -30.10 -3.37 3.84
C GLU A 185 -30.34 -4.64 4.67
N GLY A 186 -31.51 -4.73 5.32
CA GLY A 186 -31.88 -5.91 6.09
C GLY A 186 -31.97 -7.15 5.18
N PRO A 187 -31.87 -8.38 5.74
CA PRO A 187 -32.03 -9.59 4.96
C PRO A 187 -33.35 -9.56 4.18
N ILE A 188 -33.29 -9.64 2.85
CA ILE A 188 -34.48 -9.61 2.00
C ILE A 188 -35.38 -10.82 2.31
N ASP A 189 -34.79 -11.95 2.71
CA ASP A 189 -35.48 -13.23 2.97
C ASP A 189 -35.09 -13.90 4.31
N GLY A 190 -34.54 -13.15 5.28
CA GLY A 190 -34.07 -13.72 6.55
C GLY A 190 -32.82 -14.62 6.45
N ALA A 191 -32.25 -14.78 5.25
CA ALA A 191 -30.97 -15.45 5.03
C ALA A 191 -29.79 -14.53 5.39
N GLU A 192 -28.72 -15.10 5.94
CA GLU A 192 -27.50 -14.33 6.25
C GLU A 192 -26.91 -13.69 4.99
N PRO A 193 -26.40 -12.45 5.07
CA PRO A 193 -25.73 -11.82 3.94
C PRO A 193 -24.54 -12.66 3.49
N PRO A 194 -24.30 -12.79 2.17
CA PRO A 194 -23.22 -13.64 1.67
C PRO A 194 -21.85 -13.12 2.12
N LYS A 195 -20.92 -14.03 2.44
CA LYS A 195 -19.50 -13.70 2.71
C LYS A 195 -18.88 -13.14 1.41
N ARG A 196 -18.32 -11.93 1.49
CA ARG A 196 -17.73 -11.22 0.34
C ARG A 196 -16.25 -10.90 0.55
N GLY A 197 -15.47 -10.99 -0.52
CA GLY A 197 -14.04 -10.71 -0.53
C GLY A 197 -13.25 -11.59 -1.49
N PHE A 198 -12.08 -12.06 -1.06
CA PHE A 198 -11.15 -12.80 -1.91
C PHE A 198 -11.39 -14.31 -1.85
N GLY A 199 -11.89 -14.87 -2.95
CA GLY A 199 -12.14 -16.30 -3.13
C GLY A 199 -11.08 -16.99 -3.98
N LYS A 200 -11.49 -17.40 -5.19
CA LYS A 200 -10.65 -18.18 -6.12
C LYS A 200 -9.32 -17.47 -6.41
N GLY A 201 -8.21 -18.18 -6.26
CA GLY A 201 -6.85 -17.67 -6.45
C GLY A 201 -6.21 -17.06 -5.20
N TYR A 202 -6.97 -16.90 -4.11
CA TYR A 202 -6.51 -16.37 -2.83
C TYR A 202 -6.67 -17.36 -1.67
N GLU A 203 -7.07 -18.61 -1.93
CA GLU A 203 -7.43 -19.60 -0.91
C GLU A 203 -6.30 -19.85 0.09
N SER A 204 -5.05 -19.87 -0.37
CA SER A 204 -3.86 -20.12 0.45
C SER A 204 -3.41 -18.94 1.32
N PHE A 205 -3.93 -17.73 1.09
CA PHE A 205 -3.58 -16.56 1.90
C PHE A 205 -4.42 -16.50 3.18
N PRO A 206 -3.82 -16.04 4.30
CA PRO A 206 -4.53 -15.92 5.57
C PRO A 206 -5.67 -14.91 5.51
N GLU A 207 -6.63 -15.00 6.43
CA GLU A 207 -7.74 -14.05 6.51
C GLU A 207 -7.28 -12.62 6.84
N GLU A 208 -6.15 -12.48 7.54
CA GLU A 208 -5.50 -11.20 7.82
C GLU A 208 -4.07 -11.22 7.29
N ILE A 209 -3.66 -10.14 6.62
CA ILE A 209 -2.28 -9.95 6.21
C ILE A 209 -1.72 -8.66 6.80
N TYR A 210 -0.65 -8.80 7.58
CA TYR A 210 0.12 -7.70 8.15
C TYR A 210 1.22 -7.23 7.18
N THR A 211 1.51 -5.93 7.14
CA THR A 211 2.70 -5.43 6.44
C THR A 211 3.99 -5.83 7.14
N ASP A 212 5.05 -6.03 6.36
CA ASP A 212 6.42 -6.26 6.87
C ASP A 212 7.12 -4.94 7.27
N VAL A 213 6.45 -3.79 7.10
CA VAL A 213 6.94 -2.48 7.55
C VAL A 213 6.78 -2.36 9.07
N ASP A 214 7.84 -1.92 9.74
CA ASP A 214 7.77 -1.52 11.16
C ASP A 214 7.02 -0.18 11.27
N VAL A 215 5.68 -0.27 11.30
CA VAL A 215 4.79 0.88 11.32
C VAL A 215 4.99 1.73 12.57
N GLU A 216 5.31 1.14 13.71
CA GLU A 216 5.53 1.90 14.95
C GLU A 216 6.77 2.79 14.84
N LYS A 217 7.88 2.26 14.30
CA LYS A 217 9.07 3.09 14.02
C LYS A 217 8.80 4.15 12.96
N LEU A 218 8.03 3.83 11.92
CA LEU A 218 7.64 4.80 10.90
C LEU A 218 6.81 5.95 11.50
N VAL A 219 5.78 5.63 12.29
CA VAL A 219 4.95 6.63 12.99
C VAL A 219 5.80 7.51 13.90
N ASN A 220 6.72 6.91 14.66
CA ASN A 220 7.64 7.68 15.51
C ASN A 220 8.54 8.60 14.68
N HIS A 221 9.09 8.12 13.55
CA HIS A 221 9.89 8.94 12.65
C HIS A 221 9.08 10.11 12.04
N LEU A 222 7.85 9.84 11.60
CA LEU A 222 6.97 10.87 11.06
C LEU A 222 6.71 11.96 12.11
N LYS A 223 6.39 11.59 13.35
CA LYS A 223 6.21 12.54 14.46
C LYS A 223 7.47 13.37 14.73
N THR A 224 8.63 12.73 14.88
CA THR A 224 9.88 13.46 15.15
C THR A 224 10.35 14.32 13.97
N SER A 225 9.88 14.02 12.77
CA SER A 225 10.11 14.82 11.57
C SER A 225 9.05 15.92 11.33
N GLY A 226 8.13 16.15 12.27
CA GLY A 226 7.13 17.23 12.22
C GLY A 226 5.78 16.88 11.61
N VAL A 227 5.46 15.59 11.43
CA VAL A 227 4.10 15.12 11.09
C VAL A 227 3.44 14.64 12.37
N GLU A 228 2.83 15.54 13.13
CA GLU A 228 2.31 15.24 14.47
C GLU A 228 1.00 14.42 14.43
N GLU A 229 0.10 14.77 13.51
CA GLU A 229 -1.21 14.15 13.31
C GLU A 229 -1.10 12.82 12.56
N VAL A 230 -0.49 11.81 13.19
CA VAL A 230 -0.32 10.46 12.63
C VAL A 230 -0.34 9.37 13.70
N TYR A 231 -0.92 8.20 13.39
CA TYR A 231 -0.90 7.02 14.27
C TYR A 231 -0.96 5.70 13.49
N SER A 232 -0.67 4.59 14.17
CA SER A 232 -0.79 3.24 13.62
C SER A 232 -2.22 2.72 13.72
N SER A 233 -2.72 2.10 12.66
CA SER A 233 -4.10 1.59 12.57
C SER A 233 -4.11 0.08 12.29
N LEU A 234 -5.11 -0.61 12.84
CA LEU A 234 -5.33 -2.05 12.68
C LEU A 234 -6.59 -2.37 11.86
N ASP A 235 -7.22 -1.37 11.26
CA ASP A 235 -8.40 -1.57 10.43
C ASP A 235 -8.53 -0.46 9.37
N ALA A 236 -8.45 -0.86 8.10
CA ALA A 236 -8.60 0.01 6.94
C ALA A 236 -10.07 0.20 6.49
N GLY A 237 -11.05 -0.23 7.29
CA GLY A 237 -12.47 0.10 7.16
C GLY A 237 -13.30 -0.84 6.27
N HIS A 238 -12.77 -2.00 5.87
CA HIS A 238 -13.47 -3.04 5.08
C HIS A 238 -14.18 -2.55 3.80
N TYR A 239 -13.65 -1.50 3.15
CA TYR A 239 -14.09 -0.99 1.85
C TYR A 239 -12.99 -1.15 0.79
N LEU A 240 -12.97 -0.33 -0.26
CA LEU A 240 -11.97 -0.42 -1.34
C LEU A 240 -10.53 -0.13 -0.88
N CYS A 241 -10.36 0.67 0.18
CA CYS A 241 -9.05 0.92 0.80
C CYS A 241 -8.43 -0.37 1.35
N ASP A 242 -9.16 -1.08 2.21
CA ASP A 242 -8.74 -2.38 2.74
C ASP A 242 -8.65 -3.44 1.63
N PHE A 243 -9.55 -3.40 0.64
CA PHE A 243 -9.58 -4.35 -0.48
C PHE A 243 -8.33 -4.29 -1.35
N ILE A 244 -7.92 -3.11 -1.81
CA ILE A 244 -6.66 -2.97 -2.57
C ILE A 244 -5.46 -3.30 -1.69
N TYR A 245 -5.51 -2.96 -0.40
CA TYR A 245 -4.41 -3.25 0.51
C TYR A 245 -4.20 -4.76 0.67
N TYR A 246 -5.27 -5.51 0.92
CA TYR A 246 -5.22 -6.97 1.03
C TYR A 246 -4.74 -7.60 -0.28
N CYS A 247 -5.30 -7.18 -1.41
CA CYS A 247 -4.89 -7.68 -2.72
C CYS A 247 -3.38 -7.46 -2.93
N SER A 248 -2.92 -6.23 -2.72
CA SER A 248 -1.52 -5.84 -2.88
C SER A 248 -0.56 -6.62 -1.97
N LEU A 249 -0.92 -6.80 -0.70
CA LEU A 249 -0.15 -7.62 0.25
C LEU A 249 -0.13 -9.10 -0.12
N ALA A 250 -1.23 -9.65 -0.63
CA ALA A 250 -1.27 -11.03 -1.09
C ALA A 250 -0.43 -11.21 -2.38
N GLU A 251 -0.53 -10.28 -3.33
CA GLU A 251 0.21 -10.34 -4.59
C GLU A 251 1.73 -10.18 -4.37
N SER A 252 2.17 -9.30 -3.46
CA SER A 252 3.60 -9.17 -3.13
C SER A 252 4.19 -10.46 -2.56
N ARG A 253 3.36 -11.30 -1.93
CA ARG A 253 3.73 -12.61 -1.34
C ARG A 253 3.58 -13.78 -2.30
N ARG A 254 2.81 -13.63 -3.38
CA ARG A 254 2.45 -14.73 -4.29
C ARG A 254 3.66 -15.41 -4.94
N SER A 255 4.69 -14.64 -5.25
CA SER A 255 5.88 -15.13 -5.97
C SER A 255 7.05 -15.48 -5.04
N VAL A 256 6.81 -15.50 -3.72
CA VAL A 256 7.86 -15.69 -2.71
C VAL A 256 7.90 -17.17 -2.31
N ALA A 257 9.07 -17.80 -2.39
CA ALA A 257 9.26 -19.13 -1.84
C ALA A 257 8.97 -19.11 -0.33
N LYS A 258 8.50 -20.22 0.27
CA LYS A 258 8.06 -20.27 1.68
C LYS A 258 9.09 -19.79 2.72
N THR A 259 10.36 -19.62 2.34
CA THR A 259 11.48 -19.21 3.19
C THR A 259 11.98 -17.79 2.93
N ASP A 260 11.53 -17.15 1.85
CA ASP A 260 12.03 -15.84 1.43
C ASP A 260 11.10 -14.73 1.92
N LYS A 261 11.62 -13.51 2.07
CA LYS A 261 10.80 -12.33 2.33
C LYS A 261 10.26 -11.77 1.00
N PRO A 262 9.08 -11.15 0.99
CA PRO A 262 8.61 -10.39 -0.16
C PRO A 262 9.64 -9.35 -0.57
N THR A 263 9.96 -9.36 -1.86
CA THR A 263 10.88 -8.39 -2.48
C THR A 263 10.27 -7.01 -2.62
N THR A 264 8.94 -6.89 -2.52
CA THR A 264 8.21 -5.62 -2.60
C THR A 264 7.53 -5.33 -1.26
N LYS A 265 7.90 -4.22 -0.62
CA LYS A 265 7.21 -3.74 0.59
C LYS A 265 5.86 -3.14 0.17
N VAL A 266 4.82 -3.37 0.98
CA VAL A 266 3.49 -2.81 0.76
C VAL A 266 3.04 -2.04 1.99
N LEU A 267 2.57 -0.81 1.80
CA LEU A 267 2.05 0.03 2.87
C LEU A 267 0.75 0.71 2.41
N PHE A 268 -0.16 0.94 3.34
CA PHE A 268 -1.34 1.76 3.11
C PHE A 268 -1.39 2.92 4.11
N ILE A 269 -1.69 4.12 3.62
CA ILE A 269 -1.87 5.34 4.42
C ILE A 269 -3.28 5.89 4.18
N HIS A 270 -4.07 6.01 5.25
CA HIS A 270 -5.29 6.81 5.19
C HIS A 270 -5.00 8.28 5.47
N CYS A 271 -5.40 9.15 4.55
CA CYS A 271 -5.39 10.60 4.72
C CYS A 271 -6.79 11.15 5.05
N PRO A 272 -6.87 12.30 5.74
CA PRO A 272 -8.14 12.97 5.95
C PRO A 272 -8.68 13.61 4.66
N PRO A 273 -9.94 14.10 4.69
CA PRO A 273 -10.39 15.11 3.76
C PRO A 273 -9.48 16.35 3.81
N VAL A 274 -9.37 17.07 2.69
CA VAL A 274 -8.58 18.29 2.59
C VAL A 274 -8.96 19.27 3.70
N ASP A 275 -7.93 19.81 4.38
CA ASP A 275 -8.00 20.78 5.48
C ASP A 275 -8.73 20.26 6.73
N GLN A 276 -8.75 18.93 6.95
CA GLN A 276 -9.52 18.31 8.04
C GLN A 276 -8.81 17.15 8.78
N PRO A 277 -7.70 17.39 9.50
CA PRO A 277 -7.12 18.69 9.81
C PRO A 277 -5.95 19.07 8.90
N LEU A 278 -5.50 18.15 8.05
CA LEU A 278 -4.29 18.31 7.25
C LEU A 278 -4.61 18.86 5.86
N THR A 279 -3.75 19.76 5.41
CA THR A 279 -3.69 20.26 4.03
C THR A 279 -3.21 19.15 3.08
N THR A 280 -3.42 19.34 1.78
CA THR A 280 -2.92 18.39 0.77
C THR A 280 -1.40 18.30 0.78
N GLU A 281 -0.73 19.43 1.00
CA GLU A 281 0.73 19.57 1.06
C GLU A 281 1.30 18.79 2.25
N GLU A 282 0.69 18.89 3.44
CA GLU A 282 1.11 18.12 4.61
C GLU A 282 0.98 16.61 4.40
N VAL A 283 -0.10 16.15 3.76
CA VAL A 283 -0.27 14.73 3.40
C VAL A 283 0.80 14.31 2.39
N THR A 284 1.05 15.12 1.37
CA THR A 284 2.08 14.88 0.33
C THR A 284 3.46 14.73 0.97
N GLU A 285 3.82 15.63 1.90
CA GLU A 285 5.09 15.60 2.62
C GLU A 285 5.20 14.38 3.55
N ALA A 286 4.11 13.97 4.22
CA ALA A 286 4.09 12.75 5.03
C ALA A 286 4.33 11.48 4.18
N VAL A 287 3.76 11.41 2.97
CA VAL A 287 4.00 10.32 2.02
C VAL A 287 5.47 10.31 1.58
N LYS A 288 6.04 11.47 1.20
CA LYS A 288 7.48 11.57 0.84
C LYS A 288 8.39 11.12 1.98
N LYS A 289 8.14 11.58 3.21
CA LYS A 289 8.92 11.21 4.40
C LYS A 289 8.87 9.71 4.67
N SER A 290 7.69 9.09 4.48
CA SER A 290 7.52 7.65 4.61
C SER A 290 8.34 6.88 3.56
N ILE A 291 8.31 7.34 2.30
CA ILE A 291 9.10 6.75 1.21
C ILE A 291 10.60 6.86 1.50
N ILE A 292 11.08 8.05 1.89
CA ILE A 292 12.48 8.29 2.23
C ILE A 292 12.92 7.37 3.37
N TRP A 293 12.13 7.31 4.45
CA TRP A 293 12.42 6.47 5.60
C TRP A 293 12.48 4.98 5.23
N LEU A 294 11.56 4.49 4.38
CA LEU A 294 11.54 3.09 3.94
C LEU A 294 12.70 2.72 3.03
N CYS A 295 13.23 3.69 2.28
CA CYS A 295 14.41 3.53 1.44
C CYS A 295 15.71 3.50 2.26
N THR A 296 15.80 4.27 3.35
CA THR A 296 17.02 4.43 4.15
C THR A 296 17.07 3.53 5.38
N SER A 297 15.94 3.01 5.84
CA SER A 297 15.89 2.13 7.01
C SER A 297 16.45 0.75 6.70
N PRO A 298 17.31 0.19 7.58
CA PRO A 298 17.79 -1.17 7.44
C PRO A 298 16.61 -2.15 7.35
N THR A 299 16.64 -3.06 6.37
CA THR A 299 15.71 -4.19 6.35
C THR A 299 15.95 -5.03 7.60
N SER A 300 14.95 -5.07 8.50
CA SER A 300 14.95 -5.98 9.66
C SER A 300 14.90 -7.43 9.24
#